data_AF-A0A8J6VA26-F1
#
_entry.id   AF-A0A8J6VA26-F1
#
_cell.length_a   1.000
_cell.length_b   1.000
_cell.length_c   1.000
_cell.angle_alpha   90.00
_cell.angle_beta   90.00
_cell.angle_gamma   90.00
#
_symmetry.space_group_name_H-M   'P 1'
#
loop_
_entity.id
_entity.type
_entity.pdbx_description
1 polymer ?
#
loop_
_entity_poly.entity_id
_entity_poly.type
_entity_poly.pdbx_seq_one_letter_code
_entity_poly.pdbx_strand_id
1 'polypeptide(L)'
;MNSRTPLFGIPTNVLGAVDAYKHLDDTKDFSLIQSTLFRFTIPALSGVVPQGSRLTPSEIASVRQFLATLPLSQLSEFREAPEKTFKLLQTPANKQSQPRSYLNKFLNWVDEQNWLITGSLNETSETQGYRFYLKGKGVMQRKKLTDRPANTLDKFALSFDVEDYFPQSSEEEESIKQALAKIAGEIQVFEDWMIARGYKDSSRKIRREHAKKFLGWLYRAQQIPLEKLSLSCLIPVIKLKYSVRDFDTYDKYIYAKGLATEQAKEVATETVNKLKDYFKWLNNQPSPGTKAMYVEGVISLAKLLYRDETDPDYHAGCMDVPIVKRLRVFCNNLEKEKRSSRPAVPYHEKAITWEQVLLALEKLRIEANLTHIDSKSKSGISNPKKRSMGARANSLMRFLIFAFFVVVPPDRGRTFRELRIGETFKHGIFEGDIFIPKERMLNPLEARYYIHFLPDDYKTSDAYGEWIGELPNTQFPDGSYFYDYLNLWLYDEVVSVHRRHEITYKGMRSVLQPEDHKLLSI
;
A
#
# COMPACT_ATOMS: atom_id res chain seq x y z
N MET A 1 15.01 1.68 18.41
CA MET A 1 15.41 2.61 19.49
C MET A 1 16.45 1.88 20.30
N ASN A 2 17.69 2.35 20.27
CA ASN A 2 18.79 1.73 21.01
C ASN A 2 18.54 1.97 22.50
N SER A 3 18.21 0.92 23.25
CA SER A 3 18.13 0.96 24.71
C SER A 3 19.54 1.19 25.25
N ARG A 4 19.93 2.45 25.42
CA ARG A 4 21.06 2.80 26.28
C ARG A 4 20.61 2.49 27.70
N THR A 5 21.05 1.34 28.22
CA THR A 5 20.93 1.01 29.64
C THR A 5 21.56 2.17 30.42
N PRO A 6 20.84 2.84 31.34
CA PRO A 6 21.42 3.97 32.05
C PRO A 6 22.60 3.50 32.90
N LEU A 7 23.69 4.27 32.88
CA LEU A 7 24.84 4.16 33.81
C LEU A 7 24.46 4.47 35.27
N PHE A 8 23.18 4.68 35.57
CA PHE A 8 22.67 5.04 36.88
C PHE A 8 21.93 3.84 37.48
N GLY A 9 22.30 3.45 38.69
CA GLY A 9 21.55 2.44 39.45
C GLY A 9 20.09 2.84 39.65
N ILE A 10 19.25 1.87 40.04
CA ILE A 10 17.81 2.11 40.31
C ILE A 10 17.70 3.22 41.38
N PRO A 11 17.00 4.34 41.10
CA PRO A 11 16.82 5.40 42.08
C PRO A 11 16.10 4.86 43.33
N THR A 12 16.48 5.32 44.51
CA THR A 12 15.83 4.92 45.77
C THR A 12 14.66 5.83 46.15
N ASN A 13 14.54 7.00 45.53
CA ASN A 13 13.51 8.00 45.80
C ASN A 13 13.11 8.78 44.54
N VAL A 14 12.05 9.58 44.65
CA VAL A 14 11.53 10.37 43.53
C VAL A 14 12.55 11.39 43.01
N LEU A 15 13.33 12.02 43.88
CA LEU A 15 14.37 12.96 43.45
C LEU A 15 15.40 12.29 42.53
N GLY A 16 15.85 11.09 42.86
CA GLY A 16 16.78 10.33 42.03
C GLY A 16 16.19 10.00 40.65
N ALA A 17 14.89 9.72 40.55
CA ALA A 17 14.23 9.52 39.26
C ALA A 17 14.17 10.83 38.43
N VAL A 18 13.91 11.96 39.07
CA VAL A 18 13.94 13.29 38.41
C VAL A 18 15.34 13.63 37.92
N ASP A 19 16.37 13.41 38.74
CA ASP A 19 17.76 13.66 38.35
C ASP A 19 18.23 12.70 37.24
N ALA A 20 17.80 11.44 37.26
CA ALA A 20 18.07 10.51 36.17
C ALA A 20 17.40 10.94 34.85
N TYR A 21 16.16 11.46 34.90
CA TYR A 21 15.48 12.02 33.72
C TYR A 21 16.26 13.19 33.11
N LYS A 22 16.85 14.05 33.95
CA LYS A 22 17.66 15.21 33.53
C LYS A 22 18.83 14.81 32.61
N HIS A 23 19.40 13.63 32.80
CA HIS A 23 20.55 13.16 32.03
C HIS A 23 20.21 12.59 30.65
N LEU A 24 18.93 12.35 30.35
CA LEU A 24 18.48 11.73 29.10
C LEU A 24 17.93 12.72 28.07
N ASP A 25 17.23 13.76 28.51
CA ASP A 25 16.47 14.64 27.63
C ASP A 25 17.25 15.93 27.34
N ASP A 26 17.33 16.29 26.07
CA ASP A 26 17.94 17.55 25.64
C ASP A 26 17.18 18.71 26.30
N THR A 27 17.92 19.62 26.94
CA THR A 27 17.57 20.51 28.07
C THR A 27 16.16 21.15 28.17
N LYS A 28 15.37 21.21 27.09
CA LYS A 28 14.09 21.92 27.04
C LYS A 28 12.98 21.23 27.84
N ASP A 29 12.80 19.93 27.66
CA ASP A 29 11.65 19.23 28.26
C ASP A 29 11.82 18.99 29.77
N PHE A 30 13.07 18.82 30.23
CA PHE A 30 13.36 18.71 31.66
C PHE A 30 12.89 19.94 32.44
N SER A 31 13.12 21.15 31.92
CA SER A 31 12.71 22.39 32.61
C SER A 31 11.19 22.46 32.81
N LEU A 32 10.42 21.94 31.85
CA LEU A 32 8.96 21.93 31.89
C LEU A 32 8.42 20.83 32.81
N ILE A 33 9.05 19.66 32.83
CA ILE A 33 8.75 18.59 33.78
C ILE A 33 9.07 19.03 35.20
N GLN A 34 10.24 19.63 35.42
CA GLN A 34 10.64 20.14 36.73
C GLN A 34 9.65 21.22 37.21
N SER A 35 9.29 22.17 36.32
CA SER A 35 8.28 23.18 36.66
C SER A 35 6.92 22.56 36.96
N THR A 36 6.53 21.51 36.23
CA THR A 36 5.27 20.79 36.42
C THR A 36 5.22 20.09 37.77
N LEU A 37 6.29 19.37 38.12
CA LEU A 37 6.44 18.70 39.40
C LEU A 37 6.37 19.73 40.53
N PHE A 38 7.21 20.77 40.45
CA PHE A 38 7.42 21.68 41.57
C PHE A 38 6.22 22.59 41.83
N ARG A 39 5.48 22.98 40.78
CA ARG A 39 4.36 23.92 40.91
C ARG A 39 2.99 23.29 40.98
N PHE A 40 2.79 22.16 40.31
CA PHE A 40 1.46 21.58 40.16
C PHE A 40 1.33 20.23 40.85
N THR A 41 2.42 19.50 41.07
CA THR A 41 2.36 18.15 41.64
C THR A 41 2.68 18.18 43.14
N ILE A 42 3.83 18.73 43.52
CA ILE A 42 4.31 18.72 44.90
C ILE A 42 3.44 19.53 45.87
N PRO A 43 2.87 20.70 45.52
CA PRO A 43 2.02 21.43 46.46
C PRO A 43 0.81 20.65 46.96
N ALA A 44 0.25 19.75 46.14
CA ALA A 44 -0.83 18.87 46.56
C ALA A 44 -0.40 17.74 47.50
N LEU A 45 0.89 17.42 47.55
CA LEU A 45 1.45 16.34 48.38
C LEU A 45 2.11 16.87 49.65
N SER A 46 2.82 18.00 49.58
CA SER A 46 3.50 18.61 50.73
C SER A 46 2.66 19.67 51.46
N GLY A 47 1.62 20.20 50.81
CA GLY A 47 0.84 21.34 51.30
C GLY A 47 1.51 22.71 51.12
N VAL A 48 2.75 22.75 50.63
CA VAL A 48 3.49 24.02 50.42
C VAL A 48 3.15 24.59 49.04
N VAL A 49 2.44 25.73 49.04
CA VAL A 49 2.00 26.41 47.81
C VAL A 49 3.01 27.49 47.44
N PRO A 50 3.48 27.57 46.18
CA PRO A 50 4.35 28.64 45.71
C PRO A 50 3.65 30.00 45.84
N GLN A 51 4.31 30.99 46.44
CA GLN A 51 3.72 32.31 46.67
C GLN A 51 3.82 33.24 45.45
N GLY A 52 4.58 32.87 44.41
CA GLY A 52 4.89 33.74 43.29
C GLY A 52 4.86 33.07 41.91
N SER A 53 4.98 33.90 40.87
CA SER A 53 5.04 33.46 39.47
C SER A 53 6.36 32.74 39.13
N ARG A 54 7.38 32.85 40.00
CA ARG A 54 8.68 32.16 39.93
C ARG A 54 8.98 31.53 41.29
N LEU A 55 9.52 30.32 41.28
CA LEU A 55 9.99 29.65 42.49
C LEU A 55 11.30 30.29 42.92
N THR A 56 11.37 30.68 44.19
CA THR A 56 12.57 31.15 44.86
C THR A 56 13.58 30.01 45.06
N PRO A 57 14.89 30.29 45.19
CA PRO A 57 15.88 29.26 45.45
C PRO A 57 15.61 28.42 46.71
N SER A 58 15.05 29.04 47.76
CA SER A 58 14.65 28.36 49.00
C SER A 58 13.46 27.41 48.79
N GLU A 59 12.45 27.81 48.01
CA GLU A 59 11.34 26.93 47.62
C GLU A 59 11.83 25.75 46.78
N ILE A 60 12.74 25.98 45.83
CA ILE A 60 13.34 24.90 45.01
C ILE A 60 14.11 23.93 45.90
N ALA A 61 14.92 24.42 46.84
CA ALA A 61 15.66 23.58 47.78
C ALA A 61 14.71 22.75 48.66
N SER A 62 13.64 23.37 49.17
CA SER A 62 12.63 22.70 50.00
C SER A 62 11.89 21.61 49.23
N VAL A 63 11.51 21.88 47.97
CA VAL A 63 10.85 20.89 47.09
C VAL A 63 11.78 19.72 46.79
N ARG A 64 13.08 19.98 46.51
CA ARG A 64 14.06 18.90 46.29
C ARG A 64 14.26 18.05 47.55
N GLN A 65 14.34 18.69 48.72
CA GLN A 65 14.45 17.98 49.99
C GLN A 65 13.23 17.07 50.23
N PHE A 66 12.02 17.57 49.96
CA PHE A 66 10.79 16.77 50.03
C PHE A 66 10.80 15.61 49.03
N LEU A 67 11.18 15.86 47.77
CA LEU A 67 11.30 14.79 46.75
C LEU A 67 12.31 13.70 47.15
N ALA A 68 13.35 14.03 47.89
CA ALA A 68 14.32 13.06 48.39
C ALA A 68 13.74 12.16 49.48
N THR A 69 12.70 12.60 50.19
CA THR A 69 12.01 11.81 51.23
C THR A 69 10.90 10.91 50.66
N LEU A 70 10.43 11.15 49.44
CA LEU A 70 9.35 10.35 48.85
C LEU A 70 9.90 9.04 48.24
N PRO A 71 9.39 7.87 48.64
CA PRO A 71 9.74 6.62 47.97
C PRO A 71 9.13 6.59 46.55
N LEU A 72 9.75 5.83 45.64
CA LEU A 72 9.27 5.72 44.26
C LEU A 72 7.83 5.21 44.15
N SER A 73 7.37 4.39 45.09
CA SER A 73 5.99 3.86 45.12
C SER A 73 4.91 4.95 45.12
N GLN A 74 5.23 6.15 45.63
CA GLN A 74 4.30 7.28 45.67
C GLN A 74 4.12 7.99 44.32
N LEU A 75 4.90 7.64 43.28
CA LEU A 75 4.68 8.18 41.93
C LEU A 75 3.31 7.82 41.35
N SER A 76 2.68 6.76 41.86
CA SER A 76 1.31 6.38 41.50
C SER A 76 0.30 7.50 41.84
N GLU A 77 0.51 8.23 42.94
CA GLU A 77 -0.36 9.32 43.39
C GLU A 77 -0.17 10.61 42.58
N PHE A 78 0.93 10.74 41.84
CA PHE A 78 1.27 11.97 41.15
C PHE A 78 0.26 12.30 40.04
N ARG A 79 -0.39 11.29 39.42
CA ARG A 79 -1.35 11.52 38.32
C ARG A 79 -2.54 12.38 38.73
N GLU A 80 -2.95 12.32 40.00
CA GLU A 80 -4.12 13.05 40.52
C GLU A 80 -3.75 14.36 41.22
N ALA A 81 -2.50 14.50 41.66
CA ALA A 81 -2.01 15.66 42.41
C ALA A 81 -2.22 17.02 41.69
N PRO A 82 -2.00 17.15 40.36
CA PRO A 82 -2.26 18.40 39.64
C PRO A 82 -3.68 18.93 39.77
N GLU A 83 -4.71 18.07 39.84
CA GLU A 83 -6.10 18.52 39.94
C GLU A 83 -6.37 19.23 41.26
N LYS A 84 -5.79 18.75 42.35
CA LYS A 84 -5.89 19.39 43.67
C LYS A 84 -5.21 20.76 43.63
N THR A 85 -4.03 20.86 43.03
CA THR A 85 -3.30 22.12 42.92
C THR A 85 -3.96 23.11 41.95
N PHE A 86 -4.54 22.66 40.84
CA PHE A 86 -5.25 23.54 39.90
C PHE A 86 -6.47 24.19 40.53
N LYS A 87 -7.20 23.45 41.39
CA LYS A 87 -8.31 24.00 42.17
C LYS A 87 -7.84 25.04 43.17
N LEU A 88 -6.74 24.74 43.89
CA LEU A 88 -6.17 25.63 44.89
C LEU A 88 -5.63 26.94 44.29
N LEU A 89 -4.91 26.83 43.16
CA LEU A 89 -4.33 27.97 42.44
C LEU A 89 -5.30 28.65 41.46
N GLN A 90 -6.54 28.17 41.36
CA GLN A 90 -7.54 28.64 40.38
C GLN A 90 -6.98 28.72 38.94
N THR A 91 -6.23 27.69 38.54
CA THR A 91 -5.53 27.68 37.24
C THR A 91 -6.55 27.60 36.09
N PRO A 92 -6.52 28.53 35.10
CA PRO A 92 -7.42 28.50 33.96
C PRO A 92 -7.36 27.19 33.17
N ALA A 93 -8.51 26.68 32.71
CA ALA A 93 -8.62 25.38 32.05
C ALA A 93 -7.69 25.23 30.83
N ASN A 94 -7.45 26.31 30.07
CA ASN A 94 -6.55 26.32 28.91
C ASN A 94 -5.07 26.15 29.28
N LYS A 95 -4.69 26.38 30.55
CA LYS A 95 -3.31 26.21 31.06
C LYS A 95 -3.09 24.88 31.78
N GLN A 96 -4.14 24.09 32.04
CA GLN A 96 -4.03 22.81 32.77
C GLN A 96 -3.51 21.65 31.91
N SER A 97 -3.70 21.72 30.58
CA SER A 97 -3.34 20.64 29.66
C SER A 97 -1.82 20.40 29.59
N GLN A 98 -1.04 21.47 29.60
CA GLN A 98 0.41 21.41 29.44
C GLN A 98 1.10 20.72 30.63
N PRO A 99 0.84 21.08 31.90
CA PRO A 99 1.40 20.35 33.04
C PRO A 99 0.97 18.88 33.08
N ARG A 100 -0.29 18.56 32.76
CA ARG A 100 -0.74 17.15 32.66
C ARG A 100 0.07 16.37 31.63
N SER A 101 0.36 16.99 30.48
CA SER A 101 1.14 16.35 29.41
C SER A 101 2.56 16.05 29.85
N TYR A 102 3.26 17.02 30.46
CA TYR A 102 4.64 16.83 30.90
C TYR A 102 4.75 15.85 32.08
N LEU A 103 3.80 15.88 33.01
CA LEU A 103 3.78 14.90 34.09
C LEU A 103 3.59 13.48 33.56
N ASN A 104 2.64 13.27 32.64
CA ASN A 104 2.44 11.96 32.03
C ASN A 104 3.66 11.50 31.22
N LYS A 105 4.37 12.42 30.56
CA LYS A 105 5.63 12.10 29.86
C LYS A 105 6.66 11.55 30.85
N PHE A 106 6.86 12.24 31.98
CA PHE A 106 7.78 11.80 33.03
C PHE A 106 7.37 10.44 33.63
N LEU A 107 6.11 10.28 34.01
CA LEU A 107 5.62 9.04 34.63
C LEU A 107 5.71 7.84 33.69
N ASN A 108 5.32 8.00 32.42
CA ASN A 108 5.45 6.92 31.44
C ASN A 108 6.92 6.53 31.21
N TRP A 109 7.84 7.50 31.24
CA TRP A 109 9.26 7.19 31.17
C TRP A 109 9.72 6.39 32.41
N VAL A 110 9.27 6.73 33.61
CA VAL A 110 9.56 5.94 34.83
C VAL A 110 9.01 4.51 34.71
N ASP A 111 7.78 4.36 34.19
CA ASP A 111 7.14 3.07 33.93
C ASP A 111 7.98 2.24 32.94
N GLU A 112 8.48 2.86 31.86
CA GLU A 112 9.37 2.22 30.88
C GLU A 112 10.71 1.74 31.47
N GLN A 113 11.19 2.37 32.55
CA GLN A 113 12.39 1.92 33.26
C GLN A 113 12.14 0.73 34.21
N ASN A 114 10.87 0.29 34.37
CA ASN A 114 10.46 -0.74 35.34
C ASN A 114 10.86 -0.41 36.80
N TRP A 115 10.93 0.88 37.17
CA TRP A 115 11.30 1.29 38.53
C TRP A 115 10.17 1.17 39.54
N LEU A 116 8.92 1.18 39.06
CA LEU A 116 7.76 0.89 39.89
C LEU A 116 7.58 -0.62 39.97
N ILE A 117 8.33 -1.26 40.85
CA ILE A 117 8.07 -2.65 41.25
C ILE A 117 6.84 -2.62 42.15
N THR A 118 5.65 -2.47 41.56
CA THR A 118 4.42 -2.81 42.27
C THR A 118 4.49 -4.31 42.56
N GLY A 119 4.57 -4.66 43.85
CA GLY A 119 4.54 -6.04 44.39
C GLY A 119 3.18 -6.71 44.19
N SER A 120 2.68 -6.64 42.97
CA SER A 120 1.45 -7.21 42.51
C SER A 120 1.79 -7.86 41.18
N LEU A 121 2.05 -9.18 41.26
CA LEU A 121 1.75 -10.10 40.18
C LEU A 121 0.24 -10.06 39.94
N ASN A 122 -0.27 -8.92 39.45
CA ASN A 122 -1.59 -8.90 38.85
C ASN A 122 -1.41 -9.49 37.45
N GLU A 123 -1.94 -10.69 37.31
CA GLU A 123 -2.65 -11.15 36.12
C GLU A 123 -3.04 -9.95 35.24
N THR A 124 -2.24 -9.69 34.21
CA THR A 124 -2.59 -8.76 33.14
C THR A 124 -3.56 -9.41 32.16
N SER A 125 -4.58 -10.08 32.72
CA SER A 125 -5.74 -10.64 32.04
C SER A 125 -7.03 -9.99 32.53
N GLU A 126 -7.01 -8.67 32.74
CA GLU A 126 -8.25 -7.88 32.74
C GLU A 126 -8.07 -6.68 31.82
N THR A 127 -8.58 -6.86 30.60
CA THR A 127 -9.30 -5.83 29.85
C THR A 127 -8.72 -4.41 29.96
N GLN A 128 -7.47 -4.20 29.54
CA GLN A 128 -7.18 -2.92 28.90
C GLN A 128 -8.09 -2.86 27.68
N GLY A 129 -9.22 -2.14 27.81
CA GLY A 129 -10.12 -1.87 26.71
C GLY A 129 -9.27 -1.45 25.52
N TYR A 130 -9.15 -2.34 24.54
CA TYR A 130 -8.34 -2.09 23.34
C TYR A 130 -8.93 -0.85 22.68
N ARG A 131 -8.32 0.31 22.92
CA ARG A 131 -8.69 1.55 22.24
C ARG A 131 -8.22 1.42 20.81
N PHE A 132 -9.10 0.89 19.96
CA PHE A 132 -8.94 0.92 18.52
C PHE A 132 -9.03 2.38 18.05
N TYR A 133 -7.90 3.07 18.00
CA TYR A 133 -7.78 4.37 17.34
C TYR A 133 -7.87 4.16 15.83
N LEU A 134 -9.10 4.05 15.30
CA LEU A 134 -9.38 4.01 13.85
C LEU A 134 -8.96 5.29 13.12
N LYS A 135 -8.78 6.39 13.85
CA LYS A 135 -8.03 7.55 13.35
C LYS A 135 -6.61 7.41 13.84
N GLY A 136 -5.78 6.67 13.10
CA GLY A 136 -4.35 6.87 13.14
C GLY A 136 -4.06 8.33 12.80
N LYS A 137 -4.04 9.20 13.83
CA LYS A 137 -3.41 10.52 13.76
C LYS A 137 -1.88 10.39 13.65
N GLY A 138 -1.35 9.18 13.78
CA GLY A 138 -0.10 8.83 13.12
C GLY A 138 -0.40 8.60 11.66
N VAL A 139 -0.13 9.59 10.81
CA VAL A 139 0.23 9.30 9.42
C VAL A 139 1.29 8.22 9.53
N MET A 140 0.94 6.97 9.21
CA MET A 140 1.92 5.89 9.15
C MET A 140 2.93 6.42 8.13
N GLN A 141 4.07 6.93 8.62
CA GLN A 141 5.11 7.44 7.74
C GLN A 141 5.54 6.22 6.97
N ARG A 142 5.00 6.06 5.76
CA ARG A 142 5.44 5.03 4.84
C ARG A 142 6.90 5.33 4.64
N LYS A 143 7.77 4.58 5.34
CA LYS A 143 9.22 4.65 5.14
C LYS A 143 9.38 4.48 3.64
N LYS A 144 9.82 5.53 2.95
CA LYS A 144 10.13 5.43 1.52
C LYS A 144 11.31 4.47 1.46
N LEU A 145 11.04 3.24 1.06
CA LEU A 145 12.06 2.19 0.94
C LEU A 145 12.91 2.36 -0.32
N THR A 146 12.55 3.34 -1.13
CA THR A 146 13.35 3.79 -2.25
C THR A 146 13.38 5.31 -2.20
N ASP A 147 14.57 5.90 -2.35
CA ASP A 147 14.75 7.35 -2.53
C ASP A 147 14.22 7.87 -3.87
N ARG A 148 13.47 7.04 -4.60
CA ARG A 148 12.86 7.42 -5.87
C ARG A 148 11.93 8.62 -5.64
N PRO A 149 12.22 9.77 -6.27
CA PRO A 149 11.33 10.92 -6.19
C PRO A 149 9.97 10.49 -6.76
N ALA A 150 8.90 10.74 -5.99
CA ALA A 150 7.61 10.10 -6.15
C ALA A 150 6.84 10.47 -7.43
N ASN A 151 7.40 11.31 -8.32
CA ASN A 151 6.64 11.86 -9.44
C ASN A 151 7.46 12.41 -10.61
N THR A 152 8.71 11.97 -10.81
CA THR A 152 9.52 12.53 -11.92
C THR A 152 9.22 11.91 -13.27
N LEU A 153 8.75 10.66 -13.35
CA LEU A 153 8.63 9.96 -14.64
C LEU A 153 7.45 10.44 -15.50
N ASP A 154 6.37 10.92 -14.90
CA ASP A 154 5.20 11.40 -15.67
C ASP A 154 5.41 12.82 -16.21
N LYS A 155 6.30 13.60 -15.57
CA LYS A 155 6.74 14.91 -16.10
C LYS A 155 7.39 14.80 -17.47
N PHE A 156 7.87 13.63 -17.88
CA PHE A 156 8.60 13.43 -19.13
C PHE A 156 7.74 12.95 -20.29
N ALA A 157 6.49 12.57 -20.05
CA ALA A 157 5.58 12.21 -21.13
C ALA A 157 5.27 13.44 -22.01
N LEU A 158 5.05 13.19 -23.30
CA LEU A 158 4.50 14.21 -24.21
C LEU A 158 3.11 14.60 -23.70
N SER A 159 2.90 15.91 -23.50
CA SER A 159 1.58 16.43 -23.14
C SER A 159 0.73 16.60 -24.38
N PHE A 160 -0.57 16.36 -24.25
CA PHE A 160 -1.55 16.69 -25.28
C PHE A 160 -2.30 17.98 -24.97
N ASP A 161 -1.91 18.66 -23.89
CA ASP A 161 -2.37 20.01 -23.59
C ASP A 161 -1.52 21.01 -24.39
N VAL A 162 -2.19 21.90 -25.13
CA VAL A 162 -1.52 22.92 -25.95
C VAL A 162 -0.85 23.97 -25.07
N GLU A 163 -1.42 24.25 -23.88
CA GLU A 163 -0.89 25.25 -22.95
C GLU A 163 0.51 24.90 -22.42
N ASP A 164 0.84 23.60 -22.36
CA ASP A 164 2.15 23.11 -21.92
C ASP A 164 3.31 23.48 -22.87
N TYR A 165 3.00 24.03 -24.05
CA TYR A 165 3.96 24.41 -25.08
C TYR A 165 4.15 25.93 -25.21
N PHE A 166 3.38 26.75 -24.48
CA PHE A 166 3.51 28.21 -24.43
C PHE A 166 3.53 28.90 -25.81
N PRO A 167 2.50 28.71 -26.66
CA PRO A 167 2.44 29.33 -27.99
C PRO A 167 2.51 30.86 -27.88
N GLN A 168 3.28 31.50 -28.76
CA GLN A 168 3.45 32.96 -28.80
C GLN A 168 2.46 33.64 -29.77
N SER A 169 1.77 32.86 -30.61
CA SER A 169 0.81 33.35 -31.58
C SER A 169 -0.32 32.35 -31.82
N SER A 170 -1.45 32.82 -32.37
CA SER A 170 -2.57 31.95 -32.74
C SER A 170 -2.22 30.97 -33.87
N GLU A 171 -1.34 31.36 -34.80
CA GLU A 171 -0.85 30.48 -35.87
C GLU A 171 0.00 29.34 -35.32
N GLU A 172 0.88 29.63 -34.36
CA GLU A 172 1.69 28.63 -33.67
C GLU A 172 0.83 27.68 -32.83
N GLU A 173 -0.16 28.21 -32.12
CA GLU A 173 -1.12 27.41 -31.35
C GLU A 173 -1.86 26.40 -32.26
N GLU A 174 -2.28 26.83 -33.44
CA GLU A 174 -2.96 25.97 -34.42
C GLU A 174 -2.01 24.91 -35.01
N SER A 175 -0.76 25.28 -35.31
CA SER A 175 0.28 24.32 -35.73
C SER A 175 0.52 23.24 -34.66
N ILE A 176 0.63 23.65 -33.39
CA ILE A 176 0.79 22.74 -32.25
C ILE A 176 -0.42 21.80 -32.13
N LYS A 177 -1.64 22.34 -32.22
CA LYS A 177 -2.88 21.54 -32.19
C LYS A 177 -2.88 20.47 -33.30
N GLN A 178 -2.52 20.85 -34.51
CA GLN A 178 -2.47 19.91 -35.65
C GLN A 178 -1.42 18.82 -35.43
N ALA A 179 -0.22 19.19 -34.96
CA ALA A 179 0.84 18.23 -34.64
C ALA A 179 0.42 17.25 -33.53
N LEU A 180 -0.16 17.75 -32.44
CA LEU A 180 -0.65 16.93 -31.33
C LEU A 180 -1.81 16.02 -31.76
N ALA A 181 -2.74 16.51 -32.59
CA ALA A 181 -3.83 15.72 -33.14
C ALA A 181 -3.33 14.56 -34.02
N LYS A 182 -2.33 14.81 -34.87
CA LYS A 182 -1.67 13.77 -35.66
C LYS A 182 -1.05 12.69 -34.77
N ILE A 183 -0.29 13.09 -33.76
CA ILE A 183 0.37 12.16 -32.83
C ILE A 183 -0.66 11.36 -32.03
N ALA A 184 -1.74 12.01 -31.58
CA ALA A 184 -2.84 11.35 -30.88
C ALA A 184 -3.49 10.28 -31.78
N GLY A 185 -3.70 10.59 -33.06
CA GLY A 185 -4.17 9.63 -34.06
C GLY A 185 -3.25 8.42 -34.22
N GLU A 186 -1.94 8.62 -34.32
CA GLU A 186 -0.96 7.52 -34.40
C GLU A 186 -1.00 6.61 -33.15
N ILE A 187 -1.13 7.22 -31.95
CA ILE A 187 -1.27 6.47 -30.70
C ILE A 187 -2.58 5.69 -30.68
N GLN A 188 -3.68 6.26 -31.17
CA GLN A 188 -4.97 5.58 -31.24
C GLN A 188 -4.89 4.36 -32.16
N VAL A 189 -4.28 4.50 -33.34
CA VAL A 189 -4.04 3.37 -34.26
C VAL A 189 -3.23 2.26 -33.57
N PHE A 190 -2.24 2.62 -32.75
CA PHE A 190 -1.49 1.65 -31.97
C PHE A 190 -2.33 0.96 -30.90
N GLU A 191 -3.19 1.69 -30.19
CA GLU A 191 -4.12 1.09 -29.23
C GLU A 191 -5.09 0.13 -29.91
N ASP A 192 -5.73 0.55 -31.01
CA ASP A 192 -6.70 -0.24 -31.78
C ASP A 192 -6.08 -1.54 -32.30
N TRP A 193 -4.84 -1.47 -32.81
CA TRP A 193 -4.07 -2.65 -33.20
C TRP A 193 -3.84 -3.61 -32.04
N MET A 194 -3.55 -3.10 -30.83
CA MET A 194 -3.44 -3.94 -29.64
C MET A 194 -4.79 -4.54 -29.23
N ILE A 195 -5.91 -3.83 -29.40
CA ILE A 195 -7.26 -4.38 -29.16
C ILE A 195 -7.51 -5.57 -30.10
N ALA A 196 -7.27 -5.39 -31.40
CA ALA A 196 -7.47 -6.42 -32.42
C ALA A 196 -6.63 -7.68 -32.17
N ARG A 197 -5.49 -7.56 -31.46
CA ARG A 197 -4.61 -8.66 -31.09
C ARG A 197 -4.90 -9.26 -29.70
N GLY A 198 -6.00 -8.86 -29.05
CA GLY A 198 -6.42 -9.43 -27.76
C GLY A 198 -5.61 -8.98 -26.55
N TYR A 199 -4.93 -7.83 -26.63
CA TYR A 199 -4.18 -7.33 -25.48
C TYR A 199 -5.12 -6.85 -24.36
N LYS A 200 -4.78 -7.20 -23.11
CA LYS A 200 -5.50 -6.75 -21.92
C LYS A 200 -5.41 -5.23 -21.74
N ASP A 201 -6.48 -4.63 -21.22
CA ASP A 201 -6.59 -3.18 -21.03
C ASP A 201 -5.40 -2.57 -20.25
N SER A 202 -4.98 -3.22 -19.17
CA SER A 202 -3.82 -2.77 -18.37
C SER A 202 -2.52 -2.75 -19.18
N SER A 203 -2.31 -3.73 -20.06
CA SER A 203 -1.13 -3.79 -20.93
C SER A 203 -1.18 -2.73 -22.02
N ARG A 204 -2.36 -2.43 -22.58
CA ARG A 204 -2.56 -1.35 -23.55
C ARG A 204 -2.21 0.01 -22.94
N LYS A 205 -2.81 0.31 -21.77
CA LYS A 205 -2.54 1.54 -21.01
C LYS A 205 -1.05 1.73 -20.74
N ILE A 206 -0.36 0.71 -20.24
CA ILE A 206 1.09 0.78 -19.97
C ILE A 206 1.88 1.08 -21.25
N ARG A 207 1.59 0.39 -22.36
CA ARG A 207 2.32 0.58 -23.63
C ARG A 207 2.04 1.95 -24.27
N ARG A 208 0.80 2.45 -24.18
CA ARG A 208 0.47 3.83 -24.58
C ARG A 208 1.33 4.83 -23.80
N GLU A 209 1.37 4.70 -22.48
CA GLU A 209 2.14 5.64 -21.65
C GLU A 209 3.65 5.53 -21.93
N HIS A 210 4.17 4.34 -22.26
CA HIS A 210 5.55 4.21 -22.73
C HIS A 210 5.78 4.94 -24.06
N ALA A 211 4.88 4.82 -25.04
CA ALA A 211 4.98 5.53 -26.31
C ALA A 211 5.01 7.05 -26.09
N LYS A 212 4.11 7.58 -25.26
CA LYS A 212 4.10 9.01 -24.88
C LYS A 212 5.40 9.46 -24.21
N LYS A 213 5.98 8.63 -23.35
CA LYS A 213 7.27 8.91 -22.69
C LYS A 213 8.43 8.94 -23.68
N PHE A 214 8.45 8.04 -24.66
CA PHE A 214 9.45 8.10 -25.73
C PHE A 214 9.30 9.34 -26.60
N LEU A 215 8.08 9.70 -27.00
CA LEU A 215 7.82 10.91 -27.78
C LEU A 215 8.20 12.17 -27.01
N GLY A 216 7.88 12.24 -25.72
CA GLY A 216 8.27 13.35 -24.85
C GLY A 216 9.79 13.46 -24.69
N TRP A 217 10.51 12.33 -24.64
CA TRP A 217 11.97 12.32 -24.67
C TRP A 217 12.54 12.81 -26.01
N LEU A 218 12.00 12.34 -27.13
CA LEU A 218 12.42 12.80 -28.47
C LEU A 218 12.21 14.31 -28.64
N TYR A 219 11.08 14.84 -28.17
CA TYR A 219 10.81 16.28 -28.18
C TYR A 219 11.81 17.04 -27.28
N ARG A 220 11.89 16.70 -25.99
CA ARG A 220 12.60 17.53 -24.99
C ARG A 220 14.11 17.32 -24.94
N ALA A 221 14.58 16.11 -25.21
CA ALA A 221 16.01 15.77 -25.10
C ALA A 221 16.69 15.69 -26.48
N GLN A 222 16.00 15.21 -27.51
CA GLN A 222 16.54 15.15 -28.88
C GLN A 222 16.15 16.36 -29.73
N GLN A 223 15.36 17.29 -29.20
CA GLN A 223 14.96 18.54 -29.87
C GLN A 223 14.28 18.30 -31.22
N ILE A 224 13.51 17.20 -31.34
CA ILE A 224 12.70 16.94 -32.54
C ILE A 224 11.45 17.81 -32.48
N PRO A 225 11.20 18.71 -33.45
CA PRO A 225 10.00 19.55 -33.48
C PRO A 225 8.71 18.73 -33.51
N LEU A 226 7.63 19.27 -32.93
CA LEU A 226 6.34 18.57 -32.82
C LEU A 226 5.79 18.13 -34.18
N GLU A 227 5.96 18.94 -35.21
CA GLU A 227 5.46 18.69 -36.57
C GLU A 227 6.12 17.45 -37.20
N LYS A 228 7.39 17.22 -36.85
CA LYS A 228 8.20 16.09 -37.32
C LYS A 228 8.06 14.86 -36.42
N LEU A 229 7.51 15.03 -35.22
CA LEU A 229 7.39 13.96 -34.25
C LEU A 229 6.35 12.92 -34.72
N SER A 230 6.72 11.65 -34.63
CA SER A 230 5.89 10.50 -35.00
C SER A 230 6.38 9.25 -34.29
N LEU A 231 5.57 8.21 -34.24
CA LEU A 231 5.98 6.90 -33.74
C LEU A 231 7.14 6.30 -34.56
N SER A 232 7.23 6.63 -35.85
CA SER A 232 8.35 6.25 -36.72
C SER A 232 9.69 6.92 -36.39
N CYS A 233 9.70 8.02 -35.62
CA CYS A 233 10.96 8.63 -35.16
C CYS A 233 11.75 7.70 -34.23
N LEU A 234 11.05 6.86 -33.46
CA LEU A 234 11.68 5.86 -32.60
C LEU A 234 12.12 4.62 -33.39
N ILE A 235 11.30 4.20 -34.35
CA ILE A 235 11.50 2.96 -35.12
C ILE A 235 11.34 3.30 -36.61
N PRO A 236 12.45 3.61 -37.31
CA PRO A 236 12.40 3.86 -38.74
C PRO A 236 11.92 2.60 -39.49
N VAL A 237 11.03 2.80 -40.46
CA VAL A 237 10.51 1.71 -41.31
C VAL A 237 11.31 1.64 -42.59
N ILE A 238 11.89 0.47 -42.87
CA ILE A 238 12.59 0.16 -44.11
C ILE A 238 11.76 -0.88 -44.86
N LYS A 239 11.61 -0.69 -46.18
CA LYS A 239 10.96 -1.67 -47.06
C LYS A 239 11.80 -2.96 -47.10
N LEU A 240 11.21 -4.07 -46.69
CA LEU A 240 11.81 -5.41 -46.66
C LEU A 240 11.22 -6.33 -47.72
N LYS A 241 9.96 -6.12 -48.08
CA LYS A 241 9.30 -6.90 -49.14
C LYS A 241 9.62 -6.31 -50.51
N TYR A 242 10.32 -7.12 -51.30
CA TYR A 242 10.60 -6.85 -52.70
C TYR A 242 9.95 -7.96 -53.53
N SER A 243 9.21 -7.57 -54.58
CA SER A 243 8.73 -8.53 -55.57
C SER A 243 9.78 -8.68 -56.65
N VAL A 244 10.05 -9.91 -57.09
CA VAL A 244 10.94 -10.19 -58.23
C VAL A 244 10.46 -9.45 -59.49
N ARG A 245 9.14 -9.22 -59.60
CA ARG A 245 8.51 -8.51 -60.73
C ARG A 245 8.84 -7.02 -60.78
N ASP A 246 9.32 -6.43 -59.68
CA ASP A 246 9.64 -5.01 -59.61
C ASP A 246 11.04 -4.70 -60.21
N PHE A 247 11.76 -5.71 -60.71
CA PHE A 247 13.15 -5.59 -61.16
C PHE A 247 13.37 -6.21 -62.54
N ASP A 248 14.18 -5.55 -63.36
CA ASP A 248 14.52 -6.01 -64.72
C ASP A 248 15.29 -7.34 -64.72
N THR A 249 16.10 -7.58 -63.68
CA THR A 249 16.95 -8.77 -63.57
C THR A 249 16.93 -9.33 -62.15
N TYR A 250 17.11 -10.65 -62.05
CA TYR A 250 17.18 -11.34 -60.76
C TYR A 250 18.33 -10.83 -59.88
N ASP A 251 19.48 -10.50 -60.47
CA ASP A 251 20.63 -9.96 -59.74
C ASP A 251 20.31 -8.61 -59.08
N LYS A 252 19.59 -7.71 -59.78
CA LYS A 252 19.14 -6.44 -59.20
C LYS A 252 18.18 -6.65 -58.03
N TYR A 253 17.27 -7.62 -58.15
CA TYR A 253 16.36 -7.99 -57.05
C TYR A 253 17.12 -8.51 -55.83
N ILE A 254 18.06 -9.46 -56.02
CA ILE A 254 18.86 -10.02 -54.93
C ILE A 254 19.72 -8.94 -54.27
N TYR A 255 20.35 -8.07 -55.06
CA TYR A 255 21.13 -6.94 -54.56
C TYR A 255 20.28 -5.97 -53.73
N ALA A 256 19.13 -5.53 -54.24
CA ALA A 256 18.23 -4.62 -53.52
C ALA A 256 17.72 -5.23 -52.21
N LYS A 257 17.32 -6.50 -52.23
CA LYS A 257 16.88 -7.23 -51.03
C LYS A 257 18.01 -7.39 -50.01
N GLY A 258 19.23 -7.70 -50.47
CA GLY A 258 20.43 -7.80 -49.64
C GLY A 258 20.74 -6.47 -48.95
N LEU A 259 20.81 -5.39 -49.72
CA LEU A 259 21.08 -4.04 -49.22
C LEU A 259 20.03 -3.59 -48.20
N ALA A 260 18.73 -3.77 -48.50
CA ALA A 260 17.66 -3.44 -47.57
C ALA A 260 17.75 -4.24 -46.26
N THR A 261 18.17 -5.50 -46.33
CA THR A 261 18.36 -6.33 -45.14
C THR A 261 19.54 -5.85 -44.29
N GLU A 262 20.63 -5.41 -44.91
CA GLU A 262 21.78 -4.82 -44.21
C GLU A 262 21.41 -3.49 -43.54
N GLN A 263 20.78 -2.58 -44.28
CA GLN A 263 20.26 -1.32 -43.75
C GLN A 263 19.29 -1.53 -42.57
N ALA A 264 18.42 -2.54 -42.67
CA ALA A 264 17.50 -2.88 -41.58
C ALA A 264 18.22 -3.39 -40.32
N LYS A 265 19.36 -4.08 -40.47
CA LYS A 265 20.19 -4.50 -39.33
C LYS A 265 20.93 -3.33 -38.69
N GLU A 266 21.37 -2.36 -39.48
CA GLU A 266 21.98 -1.13 -39.00
C GLU A 266 20.98 -0.30 -38.20
N VAL A 267 19.81 -0.01 -38.77
CA VAL A 267 18.71 0.69 -38.09
C VAL A 267 18.26 -0.03 -36.82
N ALA A 268 18.22 -1.37 -36.83
CA ALA A 268 17.92 -2.15 -35.63
C ALA A 268 18.95 -1.93 -34.51
N THR A 269 20.23 -1.80 -34.87
CA THR A 269 21.32 -1.55 -33.91
C THR A 269 21.26 -0.13 -33.38
N GLU A 270 21.04 0.86 -34.26
CA GLU A 270 20.85 2.25 -33.87
C GLU A 270 19.65 2.43 -32.96
N THR A 271 18.53 1.77 -33.24
CA THR A 271 17.34 1.83 -32.39
C THR A 271 17.62 1.31 -30.99
N VAL A 272 18.35 0.19 -30.86
CA VAL A 272 18.78 -0.30 -29.53
C VAL A 272 19.69 0.70 -28.82
N ASN A 273 20.60 1.37 -29.54
CA ASN A 273 21.45 2.40 -28.95
C ASN A 273 20.64 3.62 -28.49
N LYS A 274 19.66 4.09 -29.29
CA LYS A 274 18.70 5.13 -28.87
C LYS A 274 17.96 4.74 -27.59
N LEU A 275 17.52 3.48 -27.46
CA LEU A 275 16.88 3.01 -26.22
C LEU A 275 17.83 3.00 -25.02
N LYS A 276 19.11 2.64 -25.22
CA LYS A 276 20.12 2.75 -24.16
C LYS A 276 20.31 4.20 -23.73
N ASP A 277 20.34 5.14 -24.68
CA ASP A 277 20.51 6.55 -24.38
C ASP A 277 19.27 7.13 -23.68
N TYR A 278 18.06 6.73 -24.08
CA TYR A 278 16.84 7.00 -23.32
C TYR A 278 16.93 6.50 -21.88
N PHE A 279 17.41 5.27 -21.65
CA PHE A 279 17.55 4.73 -20.30
C PHE A 279 18.64 5.43 -19.47
N LYS A 280 19.69 5.96 -20.10
CA LYS A 280 20.70 6.80 -19.43
C LYS A 280 20.11 8.16 -19.04
N TRP A 281 19.29 8.73 -19.92
CA TRP A 281 18.63 10.02 -19.72
C TRP A 281 17.59 9.98 -18.60
N LEU A 282 16.93 8.83 -18.38
CA LEU A 282 16.02 8.67 -17.24
C LEU A 282 16.81 8.80 -15.92
N ASN A 283 16.66 9.95 -15.24
CA ASN A 283 17.33 10.34 -13.98
C ASN A 283 17.35 9.29 -12.87
N ASN A 284 16.46 8.29 -12.91
CA ASN A 284 16.31 7.26 -11.87
C ASN A 284 16.98 5.92 -12.22
N GLN A 285 17.70 5.81 -13.34
CA GLN A 285 18.26 4.56 -13.89
C GLN A 285 17.33 3.35 -13.70
N PRO A 286 16.34 3.14 -14.60
CA PRO A 286 15.31 2.13 -14.39
C PRO A 286 15.90 0.73 -14.16
N SER A 287 15.24 -0.05 -13.30
CA SER A 287 15.65 -1.44 -13.07
C SER A 287 15.63 -2.26 -14.37
N PRO A 288 16.41 -3.35 -14.49
CA PRO A 288 16.42 -4.17 -15.71
C PRO A 288 15.02 -4.65 -16.11
N GLY A 289 14.17 -5.02 -15.16
CA GLY A 289 12.77 -5.38 -15.43
C GLY A 289 11.93 -4.21 -15.96
N THR A 290 12.15 -2.99 -15.44
CA THR A 290 11.50 -1.79 -15.98
C THR A 290 11.97 -1.51 -17.40
N LYS A 291 13.29 -1.60 -17.67
CA LYS A 291 13.84 -1.46 -19.02
C LYS A 291 13.22 -2.49 -19.99
N ALA A 292 13.11 -3.75 -19.57
CA ALA A 292 12.47 -4.80 -20.37
C ALA A 292 11.03 -4.46 -20.74
N MET A 293 10.22 -3.94 -19.80
CA MET A 293 8.85 -3.49 -20.09
C MET A 293 8.78 -2.35 -21.10
N TYR A 294 9.73 -1.41 -21.07
CA TYR A 294 9.84 -0.38 -22.11
C TYR A 294 10.15 -1.01 -23.47
N VAL A 295 11.16 -1.90 -23.54
CA VAL A 295 11.54 -2.59 -24.78
C VAL A 295 10.39 -3.44 -25.33
N GLU A 296 9.60 -4.11 -24.50
CA GLU A 296 8.38 -4.83 -24.93
C GLU A 296 7.33 -3.91 -25.56
N GLY A 297 7.20 -2.68 -25.06
CA GLY A 297 6.39 -1.64 -25.68
C GLY A 297 6.89 -1.31 -27.08
N VAL A 298 8.21 -1.10 -27.23
CA VAL A 298 8.85 -0.80 -28.52
C VAL A 298 8.79 -1.99 -29.48
N ILE A 299 8.89 -3.23 -29.01
CA ILE A 299 8.66 -4.43 -29.83
C ILE A 299 7.23 -4.44 -30.38
N SER A 300 6.25 -4.09 -29.55
CA SER A 300 4.85 -4.04 -29.99
C SER A 300 4.65 -2.95 -31.04
N LEU A 301 5.28 -1.80 -30.85
CA LEU A 301 5.27 -0.72 -31.84
C LEU A 301 5.98 -1.12 -33.15
N ALA A 302 7.12 -1.80 -33.08
CA ALA A 302 7.84 -2.29 -34.25
C ALA A 302 6.96 -3.24 -35.08
N LYS A 303 6.22 -4.14 -34.41
CA LYS A 303 5.28 -5.07 -35.07
C LYS A 303 4.13 -4.33 -35.77
N LEU A 304 3.61 -3.25 -35.19
CA LEU A 304 2.62 -2.41 -35.85
C LEU A 304 3.21 -1.76 -37.10
N LEU A 305 4.38 -1.14 -36.97
CA LEU A 305 4.99 -0.34 -38.04
C LEU A 305 5.49 -1.20 -39.21
N TYR A 306 5.95 -2.42 -38.95
CA TYR A 306 6.40 -3.38 -39.96
C TYR A 306 5.31 -4.39 -40.35
N ARG A 307 4.03 -4.16 -40.01
CA ARG A 307 2.94 -5.14 -40.26
C ARG A 307 2.77 -5.47 -41.74
N ASP A 308 3.06 -4.53 -42.63
CA ASP A 308 2.93 -4.70 -44.07
C ASP A 308 4.20 -5.34 -44.68
N GLU A 309 5.33 -5.24 -43.98
CA GLU A 309 6.65 -5.72 -44.38
C GLU A 309 6.97 -7.14 -43.88
N THR A 310 6.15 -7.69 -42.98
CA THR A 310 6.29 -9.05 -42.43
C THR A 310 5.33 -10.02 -43.10
N ASP A 311 5.70 -11.29 -43.19
CA ASP A 311 4.79 -12.35 -43.62
C ASP A 311 4.24 -13.11 -42.40
N PRO A 312 2.99 -12.84 -41.96
CA PRO A 312 2.44 -13.43 -40.76
C PRO A 312 2.21 -14.94 -40.87
N ASP A 313 2.03 -15.48 -42.08
CA ASP A 313 1.72 -16.89 -42.30
C ASP A 313 2.97 -17.77 -42.14
N TYR A 314 4.14 -17.24 -42.53
CA TYR A 314 5.42 -17.96 -42.42
C TYR A 314 6.25 -17.55 -41.20
N HIS A 315 6.04 -16.35 -40.65
CA HIS A 315 6.90 -15.79 -39.61
C HIS A 315 6.11 -15.28 -38.40
N ALA A 316 5.70 -16.22 -37.54
CA ALA A 316 4.99 -15.92 -36.30
C ALA A 316 5.66 -14.83 -35.47
N GLY A 317 4.91 -13.76 -35.15
CA GLY A 317 5.36 -12.68 -34.28
C GLY A 317 6.47 -11.79 -34.86
N CYS A 318 6.52 -11.67 -36.20
CA CYS A 318 7.44 -10.83 -36.98
C CYS A 318 8.92 -11.22 -36.78
N MET A 319 9.18 -12.53 -36.76
CA MET A 319 10.52 -13.10 -36.59
C MET A 319 11.33 -13.11 -37.89
N ASP A 320 10.87 -12.44 -38.93
CA ASP A 320 11.59 -12.08 -40.15
C ASP A 320 12.19 -10.68 -40.06
N VAL A 321 11.48 -9.75 -39.41
CA VAL A 321 11.89 -8.34 -39.27
C VAL A 321 13.14 -8.18 -38.39
N PRO A 322 14.27 -7.64 -38.92
CA PRO A 322 15.54 -7.53 -38.17
C PRO A 322 15.46 -6.73 -36.87
N ILE A 323 14.71 -5.62 -36.87
CA ILE A 323 14.56 -4.77 -35.68
C ILE A 323 13.81 -5.49 -34.55
N VAL A 324 12.78 -6.29 -34.87
CA VAL A 324 12.05 -7.10 -33.89
C VAL A 324 12.98 -8.16 -33.27
N LYS A 325 13.79 -8.85 -34.09
CA LYS A 325 14.78 -9.81 -33.59
C LYS A 325 15.76 -9.15 -32.63
N ARG A 326 16.34 -8.02 -33.03
CA ARG A 326 17.36 -7.30 -32.25
C ARG A 326 16.81 -6.79 -30.92
N LEU A 327 15.60 -6.23 -30.92
CA LEU A 327 14.91 -5.79 -29.72
C LEU A 327 14.57 -6.95 -28.78
N ARG A 328 14.15 -8.12 -29.30
CA ARG A 328 13.92 -9.33 -28.49
C ARG A 328 15.20 -9.83 -27.82
N VAL A 329 16.33 -9.87 -28.54
CA VAL A 329 17.63 -10.23 -27.96
C VAL A 329 17.99 -9.26 -26.83
N PHE A 330 17.81 -7.96 -27.05
CA PHE A 330 18.07 -6.95 -26.02
C PHE A 330 17.15 -7.12 -24.81
N CYS A 331 15.86 -7.35 -25.01
CA CYS A 331 14.89 -7.63 -23.95
C CYS A 331 15.25 -8.88 -23.14
N ASN A 332 15.65 -9.97 -23.81
CA ASN A 332 16.07 -11.21 -23.17
C ASN A 332 17.32 -11.01 -22.31
N ASN A 333 18.27 -10.18 -22.75
CA ASN A 333 19.44 -9.85 -21.95
C ASN A 333 19.06 -9.05 -20.69
N LEU A 334 18.12 -8.10 -20.79
CA LEU A 334 17.60 -7.38 -19.63
C LEU A 334 16.84 -8.29 -18.65
N GLU A 335 16.07 -9.26 -19.15
CA GLU A 335 15.39 -10.25 -18.30
C GLU A 335 16.39 -11.23 -17.64
N LYS A 336 17.48 -11.59 -18.31
CA LYS A 336 18.59 -12.33 -17.69
C LYS A 336 19.25 -11.51 -16.57
N GLU A 337 19.56 -10.25 -16.83
CA GLU A 337 20.13 -9.32 -15.85
C GLU A 337 19.20 -9.13 -14.64
N LYS A 338 17.90 -9.04 -14.87
CA LYS A 338 16.87 -8.98 -13.81
C LYS A 338 16.89 -10.21 -12.91
N ARG A 339 17.04 -11.42 -13.48
CA ARG A 339 17.11 -12.67 -12.71
C ARG A 339 18.38 -12.76 -11.86
N SER A 340 19.50 -12.22 -12.34
CA SER A 340 20.76 -12.16 -11.59
C SER A 340 20.85 -10.98 -10.62
N SER A 341 20.02 -9.96 -10.78
CA SER A 341 20.01 -8.78 -9.92
C SER A 341 19.39 -9.09 -8.55
N ARG A 342 19.97 -8.52 -7.49
CA ARG A 342 19.34 -8.56 -6.16
C ARG A 342 17.97 -7.86 -6.21
N PRO A 343 16.95 -8.34 -5.48
CA PRO A 343 15.68 -7.64 -5.38
C PRO A 343 15.89 -6.19 -4.95
N ALA A 344 15.37 -5.23 -5.72
CA ALA A 344 15.47 -3.80 -5.41
C ALA A 344 14.71 -3.43 -4.12
N VAL A 345 13.83 -4.30 -3.65
CA VAL A 345 13.09 -4.16 -2.41
C VAL A 345 13.69 -5.11 -1.39
N PRO A 346 14.18 -4.62 -0.24
CA PRO A 346 14.61 -5.48 0.86
C PRO A 346 13.37 -6.16 1.48
N TYR A 347 12.99 -7.33 0.96
CA TYR A 347 11.79 -8.05 1.43
C TYR A 347 11.87 -8.40 2.91
N HIS A 348 13.07 -8.68 3.44
CA HIS A 348 13.26 -8.94 4.87
C HIS A 348 12.94 -7.71 5.74
N GLU A 349 13.13 -6.48 5.25
CA GLU A 349 12.70 -5.25 5.95
C GLU A 349 11.18 -5.01 5.87
N LYS A 350 10.49 -5.62 4.90
CA LYS A 350 9.03 -5.56 4.73
C LYS A 350 8.31 -6.77 5.33
N ALA A 351 9.04 -7.85 5.58
CA ALA A 351 8.48 -9.09 6.08
C ALA A 351 8.04 -8.86 7.53
N ILE A 352 6.78 -9.17 7.77
CA ILE A 352 6.24 -9.30 9.12
C ILE A 352 6.45 -10.73 9.56
N THR A 353 6.78 -10.93 10.84
CA THR A 353 6.92 -12.29 11.36
C THR A 353 5.56 -12.97 11.43
N TRP A 354 5.54 -14.29 11.43
CA TRP A 354 4.27 -15.02 11.49
C TRP A 354 3.51 -14.73 12.79
N GLU A 355 4.22 -14.55 13.90
CA GLU A 355 3.62 -14.16 15.18
C GLU A 355 2.94 -12.79 15.08
N GLN A 356 3.54 -11.84 14.37
CA GLN A 356 2.93 -10.53 14.13
C GLN A 356 1.69 -10.63 13.24
N VAL A 357 1.69 -11.53 12.25
CA VAL A 357 0.51 -11.83 11.42
C VAL A 357 -0.63 -12.37 12.28
N LEU A 358 -0.37 -13.37 13.12
CA LEU A 358 -1.38 -13.96 13.99
C LEU A 358 -1.92 -12.95 15.01
N LEU A 359 -1.06 -12.12 15.60
CA LEU A 359 -1.48 -11.02 16.48
C LEU A 359 -2.35 -9.98 15.77
N ALA A 360 -2.04 -9.66 14.51
CA ALA A 360 -2.84 -8.74 13.71
C ALA A 360 -4.21 -9.34 13.36
N LEU A 361 -4.24 -10.62 12.97
CA LEU A 361 -5.46 -11.38 12.71
C LEU A 361 -6.38 -11.36 13.93
N GLU A 362 -5.84 -11.68 15.11
CA GLU A 362 -6.60 -11.71 16.36
C GLU A 362 -7.15 -10.33 16.73
N LYS A 363 -6.36 -9.27 16.56
CA LYS A 363 -6.83 -7.89 16.77
C LYS A 363 -7.99 -7.53 15.85
N LEU A 364 -7.91 -7.90 14.57
CA LEU A 364 -9.00 -7.68 13.60
C LEU A 364 -10.25 -8.49 13.96
N ARG A 365 -10.08 -9.72 14.45
CA ARG A 365 -11.17 -10.58 14.91
C ARG A 365 -11.91 -9.98 16.10
N ILE A 366 -11.16 -9.56 17.13
CA ILE A 366 -11.72 -8.84 18.28
C ILE A 366 -12.45 -7.58 17.81
N GLU A 367 -11.85 -6.80 16.90
CA GLU A 367 -12.50 -5.60 16.34
C GLU A 367 -13.81 -5.93 15.60
N ALA A 368 -13.89 -7.04 14.88
CA ALA A 368 -15.10 -7.48 14.20
C ALA A 368 -16.23 -7.82 15.19
N ASN A 369 -15.89 -8.38 16.34
CA ASN A 369 -16.84 -8.76 17.39
C ASN A 369 -17.30 -7.60 18.28
N LEU A 370 -16.58 -6.47 18.29
CA LEU A 370 -16.97 -5.30 19.07
C LEU A 370 -18.33 -4.74 18.62
N THR A 371 -19.28 -4.69 19.56
CA THR A 371 -20.61 -4.07 19.38
C THR A 371 -20.64 -2.60 19.83
N HIS A 372 -19.70 -2.20 20.68
CA HIS A 372 -19.59 -0.85 21.26
C HIS A 372 -18.18 -0.29 21.09
N ILE A 373 -18.05 1.04 21.11
CA ILE A 373 -16.78 1.76 21.16
C ILE A 373 -16.81 2.75 22.31
N ASP A 374 -15.65 2.95 22.93
CA ASP A 374 -15.44 4.05 23.86
C ASP A 374 -15.52 5.39 23.13
N SER A 375 -16.55 6.17 23.44
CA SER A 375 -16.67 7.54 22.96
C SER A 375 -16.31 8.49 24.10
N LYS A 376 -15.17 9.18 23.98
CA LYS A 376 -14.85 10.29 24.89
C LYS A 376 -15.82 11.45 24.63
N SER A 377 -16.61 11.79 25.64
CA SER A 377 -17.38 13.02 25.65
C SER A 377 -16.45 14.25 25.76
N LYS A 378 -16.98 15.45 25.50
CA LYS A 378 -16.23 16.71 25.69
C LYS A 378 -15.76 16.90 27.14
N SER A 379 -16.40 16.23 28.10
CA SER A 379 -16.03 16.23 29.53
C SER A 379 -14.99 15.17 29.90
N GLY A 380 -14.48 14.39 28.94
CA GLY A 380 -13.45 13.37 29.18
C GLY A 380 -13.97 12.02 29.70
N ILE A 381 -15.26 11.94 30.05
CA ILE A 381 -15.91 10.69 30.47
C ILE A 381 -16.13 9.80 29.23
N SER A 382 -15.67 8.55 29.32
CA SER A 382 -15.87 7.53 28.28
C SER A 382 -17.24 6.91 28.47
N ASN A 383 -18.13 7.08 27.49
CA ASN A 383 -19.40 6.37 27.47
C ASN A 383 -19.38 5.33 26.34
N PRO A 384 -19.84 4.10 26.59
CA PRO A 384 -19.94 3.08 25.56
C PRO A 384 -20.98 3.53 24.54
N LYS A 385 -20.54 3.69 23.28
CA LYS A 385 -21.39 4.03 22.15
C LYS A 385 -21.54 2.81 21.26
N LYS A 386 -22.77 2.38 21.00
CA LYS A 386 -23.06 1.30 20.06
C LYS A 386 -22.50 1.64 18.67
N ARG A 387 -21.80 0.69 18.05
CA ARG A 387 -21.24 0.86 16.71
C ARG A 387 -22.33 0.82 15.65
N SER A 388 -22.14 1.61 14.59
CA SER A 388 -23.02 1.50 13.42
C SER A 388 -22.82 0.15 12.74
N MET A 389 -23.88 -0.35 12.09
CA MET A 389 -23.82 -1.60 11.33
C MET A 389 -22.75 -1.57 10.25
N GLY A 390 -22.64 -0.46 9.51
CA GLY A 390 -21.58 -0.30 8.50
C GLY A 390 -20.18 -0.36 9.09
N ALA A 391 -19.95 0.13 10.32
CA ALA A 391 -18.65 0.02 10.97
C ALA A 391 -18.33 -1.43 11.37
N ARG A 392 -19.33 -2.17 11.87
CA ARG A 392 -19.18 -3.60 12.20
C ARG A 392 -18.89 -4.42 10.95
N ALA A 393 -19.69 -4.22 9.89
CA ALA A 393 -19.50 -4.89 8.61
C ALA A 393 -18.11 -4.61 8.00
N ASN A 394 -17.62 -3.37 8.07
CA ASN A 394 -16.25 -3.04 7.62
C ASN A 394 -15.15 -3.69 8.45
N SER A 395 -15.32 -3.85 9.77
CA SER A 395 -14.35 -4.58 10.60
C SER A 395 -14.37 -6.08 10.28
N LEU A 396 -15.56 -6.67 10.12
CA LEU A 396 -15.72 -8.07 9.73
C LEU A 396 -15.10 -8.33 8.35
N MET A 397 -15.36 -7.47 7.36
CA MET A 397 -14.76 -7.57 6.04
C MET A 397 -13.22 -7.52 6.10
N ARG A 398 -12.65 -6.59 6.87
CA ARG A 398 -11.19 -6.49 7.05
C ARG A 398 -10.61 -7.73 7.72
N PHE A 399 -11.28 -8.24 8.75
CA PHE A 399 -10.92 -9.50 9.38
C PHE A 399 -10.95 -10.65 8.38
N LEU A 400 -12.05 -10.83 7.63
CA LEU A 400 -12.19 -11.91 6.66
C LEU A 400 -11.11 -11.83 5.58
N ILE A 401 -10.88 -10.66 4.97
CA ILE A 401 -9.79 -10.48 4.00
C ILE A 401 -8.48 -10.98 4.57
N PHE A 402 -8.13 -10.57 5.80
CA PHE A 402 -6.87 -10.96 6.44
C PHE A 402 -6.84 -12.45 6.80
N ALA A 403 -7.94 -12.99 7.30
CA ALA A 403 -8.11 -14.39 7.63
C ALA A 403 -7.93 -15.29 6.41
N PHE A 404 -8.49 -14.90 5.25
CA PHE A 404 -8.26 -15.59 3.98
C PHE A 404 -6.77 -15.71 3.66
N PHE A 405 -5.98 -14.64 3.81
CA PHE A 405 -4.52 -14.68 3.58
C PHE A 405 -3.74 -15.54 4.58
N VAL A 406 -4.31 -15.83 5.75
CA VAL A 406 -3.66 -16.63 6.81
C VAL A 406 -4.07 -18.10 6.72
N VAL A 407 -5.37 -18.36 6.59
CA VAL A 407 -5.97 -19.69 6.62
C VAL A 407 -5.76 -20.42 5.30
N VAL A 408 -5.82 -19.70 4.18
CA VAL A 408 -5.56 -20.24 2.84
C VAL A 408 -4.63 -19.27 2.11
N PRO A 409 -3.32 -19.25 2.39
CA PRO A 409 -2.42 -18.29 1.76
C PRO A 409 -2.47 -18.44 0.22
N PRO A 410 -2.91 -17.40 -0.53
CA PRO A 410 -3.07 -17.52 -1.96
C PRO A 410 -1.73 -17.26 -2.65
N ASP A 411 -1.48 -17.95 -3.75
CA ASP A 411 -0.34 -17.62 -4.62
C ASP A 411 -0.44 -16.20 -5.19
N ARG A 412 -1.66 -15.66 -5.30
CA ARG A 412 -1.93 -14.30 -5.80
C ARG A 412 -3.09 -13.65 -5.04
N GLY A 413 -2.91 -12.41 -4.62
CA GLY A 413 -3.99 -11.64 -3.97
C GLY A 413 -5.23 -11.40 -4.84
N ARG A 414 -5.13 -11.57 -6.18
CA ARG A 414 -6.28 -11.49 -7.10
C ARG A 414 -7.28 -12.62 -6.85
N THR A 415 -6.79 -13.79 -6.44
CA THR A 415 -7.59 -15.00 -6.20
C THR A 415 -8.77 -14.72 -5.28
N PHE A 416 -8.58 -13.94 -4.22
CA PHE A 416 -9.65 -13.61 -3.27
C PHE A 416 -10.51 -12.40 -3.65
N ARG A 417 -9.96 -11.47 -4.44
CA ARG A 417 -10.70 -10.29 -4.91
C ARG A 417 -11.81 -10.63 -5.90
N GLU A 418 -11.66 -11.74 -6.60
CA GLU A 418 -12.54 -12.15 -7.70
C GLU A 418 -13.44 -13.34 -7.33
N LEU A 419 -13.43 -13.77 -6.05
CA LEU A 419 -14.35 -14.80 -5.59
C LEU A 419 -15.80 -14.33 -5.74
N ARG A 420 -16.61 -15.15 -6.40
CA ARG A 420 -18.04 -14.92 -6.64
C ARG A 420 -18.83 -16.00 -5.91
N ILE A 421 -19.78 -15.56 -5.09
CA ILE A 421 -20.62 -16.45 -4.26
C ILE A 421 -21.47 -17.33 -5.17
N GLY A 422 -21.45 -18.65 -4.93
CA GLY A 422 -22.20 -19.65 -5.70
C GLY A 422 -21.49 -20.12 -6.99
N GLU A 423 -20.53 -19.35 -7.50
CA GLU A 423 -19.75 -19.72 -8.68
C GLU A 423 -18.37 -20.27 -8.29
N THR A 424 -17.47 -19.37 -7.88
CA THR A 424 -16.09 -19.70 -7.51
C THR A 424 -15.89 -19.83 -6.01
N PHE A 425 -16.85 -19.37 -5.21
CA PHE A 425 -16.91 -19.59 -3.77
C PHE A 425 -18.19 -20.33 -3.39
N LYS A 426 -18.05 -21.59 -3.02
CA LYS A 426 -19.15 -22.57 -2.87
C LYS A 426 -19.31 -23.01 -1.42
N HIS A 427 -20.55 -23.29 -1.00
CA HIS A 427 -20.88 -23.78 0.34
C HIS A 427 -21.74 -25.04 0.25
N GLY A 428 -21.20 -26.19 0.64
CA GLY A 428 -21.79 -27.49 0.39
C GLY A 428 -20.79 -28.63 0.61
N ILE A 429 -20.88 -29.70 -0.17
CA ILE A 429 -19.91 -30.80 -0.16
C ILE A 429 -19.62 -31.26 -1.60
N PHE A 430 -18.42 -31.78 -1.84
CA PHE A 430 -18.09 -32.45 -3.08
C PHE A 430 -18.19 -33.97 -2.88
N GLU A 431 -19.01 -34.64 -3.69
CA GLU A 431 -19.08 -36.10 -3.78
C GLU A 431 -18.52 -36.51 -5.15
N GLY A 432 -17.23 -36.86 -5.18
CA GLY A 432 -16.48 -36.98 -6.44
C GLY A 432 -16.40 -35.63 -7.15
N ASP A 433 -16.82 -35.59 -8.43
CA ASP A 433 -16.79 -34.38 -9.25
C ASP A 433 -18.09 -33.55 -9.16
N ILE A 434 -19.06 -34.00 -8.35
CA ILE A 434 -20.36 -33.34 -8.23
C ILE A 434 -20.38 -32.49 -6.95
N PHE A 435 -20.62 -31.20 -7.12
CA PHE A 435 -20.86 -30.29 -6.01
C PHE A 435 -22.33 -30.32 -5.59
N ILE A 436 -22.59 -30.67 -4.33
CA ILE A 436 -23.91 -30.64 -3.71
C ILE A 436 -24.00 -29.39 -2.83
N PRO A 437 -24.83 -28.39 -3.17
CA PRO A 437 -24.97 -27.18 -2.38
C PRO A 437 -25.62 -27.48 -1.02
N LYS A 438 -25.27 -26.70 0.01
CA LYS A 438 -25.74 -26.89 1.40
C LYS A 438 -27.25 -27.08 1.51
N GLU A 439 -28.03 -26.35 0.72
CA GLU A 439 -29.49 -26.39 0.75
C GLU A 439 -30.08 -27.74 0.28
N ARG A 440 -29.29 -28.56 -0.41
CA ARG A 440 -29.67 -29.89 -0.91
C ARG A 440 -29.02 -31.04 -0.16
N MET A 441 -28.15 -30.76 0.81
CA MET A 441 -27.48 -31.79 1.60
C MET A 441 -28.45 -32.44 2.59
N LEU A 442 -28.30 -33.74 2.81
CA LEU A 442 -29.04 -34.47 3.86
C LEU A 442 -28.68 -33.96 5.26
N ASN A 443 -27.41 -33.63 5.49
CA ASN A 443 -26.94 -33.02 6.72
C ASN A 443 -26.26 -31.66 6.46
N PRO A 444 -27.00 -30.53 6.53
CA PRO A 444 -26.45 -29.20 6.28
C PRO A 444 -25.32 -28.76 7.25
N LEU A 445 -25.13 -29.44 8.38
CA LEU A 445 -24.06 -29.16 9.35
C LEU A 445 -22.69 -29.67 8.86
N GLU A 446 -22.67 -30.61 7.93
CA GLU A 446 -21.45 -31.13 7.30
C GLU A 446 -20.96 -30.25 6.15
N ALA A 447 -21.73 -29.23 5.76
CA ALA A 447 -21.33 -28.30 4.72
C ALA A 447 -19.97 -27.67 5.02
N ARG A 448 -19.16 -27.55 3.97
CA ARG A 448 -17.85 -26.91 3.94
C ARG A 448 -17.83 -25.80 2.91
N TYR A 449 -16.92 -24.86 3.09
CA TYR A 449 -16.65 -23.84 2.09
C TYR A 449 -15.54 -24.30 1.17
N TYR A 450 -15.72 -24.08 -0.13
CA TYR A 450 -14.74 -24.39 -1.17
C TYR A 450 -14.48 -23.18 -2.04
N ILE A 451 -13.23 -23.01 -2.47
CA ILE A 451 -12.90 -22.22 -3.64
C ILE A 451 -12.80 -23.18 -4.82
N HIS A 452 -13.49 -22.85 -5.90
CA HIS A 452 -13.59 -23.68 -7.08
C HIS A 452 -13.30 -22.81 -8.31
N PHE A 453 -12.15 -23.05 -8.94
CA PHE A 453 -11.75 -22.36 -10.16
C PHE A 453 -11.81 -23.29 -11.35
N LEU A 454 -12.65 -22.92 -12.31
CA LEU A 454 -12.66 -23.56 -13.62
C LEU A 454 -11.44 -23.11 -14.44
N PRO A 455 -11.13 -23.82 -15.53
CA PRO A 455 -10.01 -23.44 -16.38
C PRO A 455 -10.02 -21.98 -16.86
N ASP A 456 -11.19 -21.38 -17.08
CA ASP A 456 -11.26 -19.98 -17.52
C ASP A 456 -11.06 -18.95 -16.40
N ASP A 457 -11.10 -19.37 -15.14
CA ASP A 457 -11.05 -18.46 -13.98
C ASP A 457 -9.63 -18.05 -13.59
N TYR A 458 -8.59 -18.76 -14.04
CA TYR A 458 -7.22 -18.48 -13.61
C TYR A 458 -6.14 -18.74 -14.67
N LYS A 459 -5.01 -18.02 -14.54
CA LYS A 459 -3.99 -17.91 -15.61
C LYS A 459 -3.27 -19.23 -15.95
N THR A 460 -3.23 -20.19 -15.04
CA THR A 460 -2.40 -21.41 -15.16
C THR A 460 -3.24 -22.66 -15.34
N SER A 461 -4.52 -22.49 -15.68
CA SER A 461 -5.45 -23.58 -15.96
C SER A 461 -5.03 -24.49 -17.10
N ASP A 462 -4.39 -23.97 -18.15
CA ASP A 462 -3.87 -24.79 -19.23
C ASP A 462 -2.91 -25.88 -18.73
N ALA A 463 -2.23 -25.64 -17.60
CA ALA A 463 -1.31 -26.59 -16.98
C ALA A 463 -1.93 -27.40 -15.85
N TYR A 464 -2.87 -26.83 -15.09
CA TYR A 464 -3.39 -27.42 -13.85
C TYR A 464 -4.87 -27.80 -13.89
N GLY A 465 -5.58 -27.49 -14.97
CA GLY A 465 -6.99 -27.84 -15.16
C GLY A 465 -7.95 -27.09 -14.24
N GLU A 466 -8.90 -27.81 -13.68
CA GLU A 466 -9.80 -27.33 -12.63
C GLU A 466 -9.10 -27.38 -11.27
N TRP A 467 -9.37 -26.40 -10.40
CA TRP A 467 -8.84 -26.38 -9.04
C TRP A 467 -9.96 -26.26 -8.01
N ILE A 468 -9.99 -27.19 -7.06
CA ILE A 468 -10.90 -27.19 -5.91
C ILE A 468 -10.06 -27.16 -4.63
N GLY A 469 -10.31 -26.19 -3.77
CA GLY A 469 -9.68 -26.06 -2.47
C GLY A 469 -10.72 -25.93 -1.37
N GLU A 470 -10.76 -26.89 -0.45
CA GLU A 470 -11.54 -26.78 0.78
C GLU A 470 -10.93 -25.72 1.70
N LEU A 471 -11.77 -24.89 2.29
CA LEU A 471 -11.32 -23.94 3.31
C LEU A 471 -11.28 -24.61 4.68
N PRO A 472 -10.15 -24.52 5.41
CA PRO A 472 -10.08 -24.99 6.78
C PRO A 472 -11.07 -24.23 7.66
N ASN A 473 -11.84 -24.96 8.47
CA ASN A 473 -12.65 -24.35 9.51
C ASN A 473 -11.83 -24.14 10.79
N THR A 474 -10.86 -23.22 10.74
CA THR A 474 -9.92 -22.97 11.83
C THR A 474 -10.65 -22.46 13.09
N GLN A 475 -10.33 -23.05 14.25
CA GLN A 475 -10.81 -22.59 15.56
C GLN A 475 -9.92 -21.45 16.09
N PHE A 476 -10.54 -20.41 16.65
CA PHE A 476 -9.89 -19.26 17.27
C PHE A 476 -9.83 -19.38 18.80
N PRO A 477 -9.02 -18.54 19.49
CA PRO A 477 -8.83 -18.63 20.94
C PRO A 477 -10.10 -18.48 21.79
N ASP A 478 -11.13 -17.82 21.28
CA ASP A 478 -12.42 -17.66 21.99
C ASP A 478 -13.40 -18.82 21.72
N GLY A 479 -12.95 -19.87 21.04
CA GLY A 479 -13.76 -21.03 20.66
C GLY A 479 -14.59 -20.86 19.39
N SER A 480 -14.66 -19.64 18.83
CA SER A 480 -15.31 -19.42 17.53
C SER A 480 -14.52 -20.05 16.38
N TYR A 481 -15.20 -20.33 15.29
CA TYR A 481 -14.63 -20.95 14.10
C TYR A 481 -14.66 -19.99 12.91
N PHE A 482 -13.75 -20.18 11.95
CA PHE A 482 -13.69 -19.35 10.74
C PHE A 482 -15.02 -19.33 9.96
N TYR A 483 -15.72 -20.46 9.90
CA TYR A 483 -17.01 -20.52 9.24
C TYR A 483 -18.09 -19.70 9.94
N ASP A 484 -17.99 -19.46 11.25
CA ASP A 484 -18.95 -18.61 11.97
C ASP A 484 -18.91 -17.18 11.42
N TYR A 485 -17.71 -16.67 11.12
CA TYR A 485 -17.55 -15.33 10.54
C TYR A 485 -17.99 -15.26 9.08
N LEU A 486 -17.80 -16.34 8.31
CA LEU A 486 -18.31 -16.43 6.94
C LEU A 486 -19.85 -16.49 6.92
N ASN A 487 -20.45 -17.25 7.81
CA ASN A 487 -21.91 -17.31 7.98
C ASN A 487 -22.46 -15.95 8.41
N LEU A 488 -21.83 -15.28 9.39
CA LEU A 488 -22.19 -13.93 9.80
C LEU A 488 -22.10 -12.91 8.65
N TRP A 489 -21.13 -13.10 7.76
CA TRP A 489 -20.94 -12.24 6.59
C TRP A 489 -22.01 -12.48 5.52
N LEU A 490 -22.37 -13.73 5.25
CA LEU A 490 -23.16 -14.13 4.08
C LEU A 490 -24.64 -14.39 4.37
N TYR A 491 -24.95 -15.00 5.50
CA TYR A 491 -26.24 -15.64 5.73
C TYR A 491 -26.96 -15.13 6.96
N ASP A 492 -26.26 -14.90 8.07
CA ASP A 492 -26.92 -14.58 9.33
C ASP A 492 -27.73 -13.29 9.23
N GLU A 493 -28.97 -13.34 9.68
CA GLU A 493 -29.83 -12.17 9.69
C GLU A 493 -29.34 -11.18 10.74
N VAL A 494 -29.13 -9.93 10.31
CA VAL A 494 -28.72 -8.87 11.21
C VAL A 494 -29.76 -7.76 11.20
N VAL A 495 -30.33 -7.49 12.37
CA VAL A 495 -31.36 -6.46 12.53
C VAL A 495 -30.71 -5.15 12.99
N SER A 496 -31.03 -4.06 12.28
CA SER A 496 -30.69 -2.70 12.69
C SER A 496 -31.95 -1.88 12.94
N VAL A 497 -32.02 -1.25 14.10
CA VAL A 497 -33.11 -0.32 14.42
C VAL A 497 -32.66 1.09 14.07
N HIS A 498 -33.28 1.71 13.05
CA HIS A 498 -33.06 3.10 12.69
C HIS A 498 -34.36 3.89 12.82
N ARG A 499 -34.40 4.86 13.74
CA ARG A 499 -35.52 5.81 13.90
C ARG A 499 -36.91 5.11 13.90
N ARG A 500 -37.04 4.05 14.71
CA ARG A 500 -38.25 3.19 14.88
C ARG A 500 -38.57 2.20 13.75
N HIS A 501 -37.74 2.10 12.72
CA HIS A 501 -37.87 1.06 11.69
C HIS A 501 -36.80 -0.01 11.90
N GLU A 502 -37.20 -1.27 11.81
CA GLU A 502 -36.29 -2.41 11.77
C GLU A 502 -35.90 -2.68 10.32
N ILE A 503 -34.59 -2.68 10.08
CA ILE A 503 -34.01 -3.07 8.79
C ILE A 503 -33.29 -4.39 9.01
N THR A 504 -33.75 -5.43 8.33
CA THR A 504 -33.11 -6.75 8.35
C THR A 504 -32.17 -6.89 7.17
N TYR A 505 -30.94 -7.29 7.47
CA TYR A 505 -29.87 -7.52 6.51
C TYR A 505 -29.62 -9.03 6.42
N LYS A 506 -29.58 -9.59 5.20
CA LYS A 506 -29.17 -10.99 4.97
C LYS A 506 -27.65 -11.05 4.91
N GLY A 507 -27.03 -11.32 6.06
CA GLY A 507 -25.58 -11.22 6.26
C GLY A 507 -25.06 -9.78 6.38
N MET A 508 -23.95 -9.61 7.10
CA MET A 508 -23.26 -8.32 7.26
C MET A 508 -22.80 -7.72 5.93
N ARG A 509 -22.58 -8.53 4.90
CA ARG A 509 -22.21 -8.08 3.54
C ARG A 509 -23.22 -7.10 2.97
N SER A 510 -24.51 -7.37 3.13
CA SER A 510 -25.59 -6.56 2.55
C SER A 510 -25.64 -5.13 3.11
N VAL A 511 -25.07 -4.90 4.30
CA VAL A 511 -24.94 -3.57 4.91
C VAL A 511 -24.04 -2.64 4.08
N LEU A 512 -23.05 -3.20 3.36
CA LEU A 512 -22.09 -2.42 2.58
C LEU A 512 -22.51 -2.17 1.12
N GLN A 513 -23.65 -2.71 0.68
CA GLN A 513 -24.13 -2.61 -0.70
C GLN A 513 -23.05 -2.94 -1.76
N PRO A 514 -22.35 -4.08 -1.64
CA PRO A 514 -21.33 -4.47 -2.61
C PRO A 514 -21.90 -4.71 -4.01
N GLU A 515 -21.07 -4.56 -5.03
CA GLU A 515 -21.38 -5.03 -6.40
C GLU A 515 -21.89 -6.49 -6.37
N ASP A 516 -22.90 -6.79 -7.18
CA ASP A 516 -23.60 -8.06 -7.14
C ASP A 516 -22.62 -9.24 -7.32
N HIS A 517 -22.80 -10.27 -6.49
CA HIS A 517 -22.06 -11.56 -6.48
C HIS A 517 -20.62 -11.60 -5.94
N LYS A 518 -19.86 -10.50 -5.81
CA LYS A 518 -18.48 -10.55 -5.25
C LYS A 518 -18.45 -10.86 -3.76
N LEU A 519 -17.60 -11.79 -3.31
CA LEU A 519 -17.49 -12.20 -1.90
C LEU A 519 -17.03 -11.04 -0.99
N LEU A 520 -16.00 -10.30 -1.41
CA LEU A 520 -15.40 -9.20 -0.67
C LEU A 520 -15.25 -7.99 -1.61
N SER A 521 -15.74 -6.83 -1.18
CA SER A 521 -15.53 -5.55 -1.88
C SER A 521 -14.21 -4.93 -1.41
N ILE A 522 -13.12 -5.29 -2.09
CA ILE A 522 -11.75 -4.79 -1.81
C ILE A 522 -11.44 -3.54 -2.63
#